data_AF-A0A3P7S554-F1
#
_entry.id   AF-A0A3P7S554-F1
#
_cell.length_a   1.000
_cell.length_b   1.000
_cell.length_c   1.000
_cell.angle_alpha   90.00
_cell.angle_beta   90.00
_cell.angle_gamma   90.00
#
_symmetry.space_group_name_H-M   'P 1'
#
loop_
_entity.id
_entity.type
_entity.pdbx_description
1 polymer ?
#
loop_
_entity_poly.entity_id
_entity_poly.type
_entity_poly.pdbx_seq_one_letter_code
_entity_poly.pdbx_strand_id
1 'polypeptide(L)'
;MGLDSPGLQLLLLVRAANSDQDPASHKDRVLEEFVARLRPDIRCYVKLDNPATSEQVVAKAQMVEQLLAEATADRLIRPSLPTHAIESSHCPGANPVVEF
;
A
#
# COMPACT_ATOMS: atom_id res chain seq x y z
N MET A 1 22.78 -40.64 18.38
CA MET A 1 22.59 -39.61 17.34
C MET A 1 21.26 -38.93 17.65
N GLY A 2 21.25 -37.99 18.60
CA GLY A 2 20.02 -37.45 19.19
C GLY A 2 19.38 -36.39 18.30
N LEU A 3 18.10 -36.56 18.00
CA LEU A 3 17.24 -35.61 17.28
C LEU A 3 16.74 -34.48 18.20
N ASP A 4 17.33 -34.34 19.39
CA ASP A 4 16.85 -33.48 20.49
C ASP A 4 17.60 -32.14 20.54
N SER A 5 18.22 -31.73 19.42
CA SER A 5 18.85 -30.42 19.36
C SER A 5 17.76 -29.34 19.33
N PRO A 6 17.70 -28.42 20.31
CA PRO A 6 16.67 -27.39 20.36
C PRO A 6 16.66 -26.50 19.10
N GLY A 7 17.80 -26.38 18.42
CA GLY A 7 17.90 -25.69 17.12
C GLY A 7 17.12 -26.39 16.00
N LEU A 8 17.09 -27.72 15.97
CA LEU A 8 16.34 -28.48 14.96
C LEU A 8 14.82 -28.34 15.17
N GLN A 9 14.36 -28.38 16.42
CA GLN A 9 12.95 -28.20 16.75
C GLN A 9 12.46 -26.80 16.38
N LEU A 10 13.26 -25.76 16.66
CA LEU A 10 12.94 -24.40 16.26
C LEU A 10 12.88 -24.25 14.73
N LEU A 11 13.85 -24.82 14.01
CA LEU A 11 13.87 -24.79 12.55
C LEU A 11 12.67 -25.52 11.93
N LEU A 12 12.29 -26.68 12.47
CA LEU A 12 11.12 -27.43 12.01
C LEU A 12 9.81 -26.69 12.29
N LEU A 13 9.70 -26.05 13.46
CA LEU A 13 8.55 -25.22 13.82
C LEU A 13 8.41 -24.02 12.90
N VAL A 14 9.51 -23.30 12.63
CA VAL A 14 9.53 -22.16 11.70
C VAL A 14 9.19 -22.62 10.27
N ARG A 15 9.69 -23.79 9.84
CA ARG A 15 9.36 -24.33 8.51
C ARG A 15 7.88 -24.73 8.41
N ALA A 16 7.31 -25.34 9.44
CA ALA A 16 5.90 -25.71 9.47
C ALA A 16 4.98 -24.48 9.56
N ALA A 17 5.37 -23.44 10.31
CA ALA A 17 4.60 -22.20 10.38
C ALA A 17 4.60 -21.41 9.06
N ASN A 18 5.63 -21.60 8.22
CA ASN A 18 5.76 -20.94 6.93
C ASN A 18 5.46 -21.85 5.74
N SER A 19 5.10 -23.12 5.94
CA SER A 19 4.87 -24.07 4.84
C SER A 19 3.66 -23.69 3.97
N ASP A 20 2.73 -22.92 4.54
CA ASP A 20 1.54 -22.42 3.84
C ASP A 20 1.74 -21.01 3.27
N GLN A 21 2.93 -20.40 3.43
CA GLN A 21 3.25 -19.13 2.81
C GLN A 21 3.79 -19.38 1.40
N ASP A 22 2.90 -19.32 0.40
CA ASP A 22 3.33 -19.28 -0.99
C ASP A 22 4.22 -18.03 -1.20
N PRO A 23 5.45 -18.16 -1.73
CA PRO A 23 6.37 -17.03 -1.90
C PRO A 23 5.81 -15.94 -2.83
N ALA A 24 4.92 -16.27 -3.78
CA ALA A 24 4.24 -15.25 -4.58
C ALA A 24 3.20 -14.50 -3.73
N SER A 25 2.35 -15.23 -2.98
CA SER A 25 1.41 -14.64 -2.02
C SER A 25 2.08 -13.77 -0.94
N HIS A 26 3.29 -14.14 -0.49
CA HIS A 26 4.05 -13.31 0.44
C HIS A 26 4.43 -11.96 -0.18
N LYS A 27 4.90 -11.96 -1.43
CA LYS A 27 5.27 -10.72 -2.13
C LYS A 27 4.05 -9.82 -2.34
N ASP A 28 2.92 -10.40 -2.73
CA ASP A 28 1.67 -9.66 -2.92
C ASP A 28 1.19 -9.06 -1.58
N ARG A 29 1.27 -9.81 -0.49
CA ARG A 29 0.90 -9.32 0.85
C ARG A 29 1.80 -8.18 1.31
N VAL A 30 3.10 -8.27 1.08
CA VAL A 30 4.06 -7.20 1.40
C VAL A 30 3.78 -5.95 0.57
N LEU A 31 3.45 -6.11 -0.72
CA LEU A 31 3.11 -5.00 -1.59
C LEU A 31 1.80 -4.33 -1.17
N GLU A 32 0.79 -5.12 -0.83
CA GLU A 32 -0.49 -4.62 -0.33
C GLU A 32 -0.31 -3.84 0.98
N GLU A 33 0.48 -4.37 1.92
CA GLU A 33 0.80 -3.67 3.17
C GLU A 33 1.56 -2.37 2.91
N PHE A 34 2.48 -2.37 1.95
CA PHE A 34 3.22 -1.18 1.55
C PHE A 34 2.29 -0.09 0.99
N VAL A 35 1.36 -0.46 0.11
CA VAL A 35 0.33 0.45 -0.40
C VAL A 35 -0.62 0.92 0.70
N ALA A 36 -0.98 0.04 1.65
CA ALA A 36 -1.88 0.36 2.75
C ALA A 36 -1.32 1.46 3.68
N ARG A 37 0.01 1.51 3.85
CA ARG A 37 0.73 2.51 4.66
C ARG A 37 0.81 3.90 4.01
N LEU A 38 0.50 4.02 2.72
CA LEU A 38 0.44 5.32 2.05
C LEU A 38 -0.71 6.18 2.60
N ARG A 39 -0.54 7.51 2.53
CA ARG A 39 -1.61 8.44 2.86
C ARG A 39 -2.85 8.17 1.97
N PRO A 40 -4.09 8.29 2.49
CA PRO A 40 -5.29 7.91 1.75
C PRO A 40 -5.47 8.59 0.39
N ASP A 41 -5.10 9.87 0.31
CA ASP A 41 -5.15 10.68 -0.90
C ASP A 41 -4.19 10.17 -1.98
N ILE A 42 -2.98 9.74 -1.61
CA ILE A 42 -2.00 9.15 -2.54
C ILE A 42 -2.36 7.70 -2.88
N ARG A 43 -2.79 6.94 -1.88
CA ARG A 43 -3.10 5.51 -1.99
C ARG A 43 -4.14 5.22 -3.06
N CYS A 44 -5.15 6.08 -3.21
CA CYS A 44 -6.19 5.86 -4.22
C CYS A 44 -5.61 5.91 -5.65
N TYR A 45 -4.73 6.88 -5.94
CA TYR A 45 -4.07 6.97 -7.26
C TYR A 45 -3.06 5.85 -7.53
N VAL A 46 -2.42 5.35 -6.49
CA VAL A 46 -1.53 4.19 -6.61
C VAL A 46 -2.32 2.92 -6.95
N LYS A 47 -3.46 2.68 -6.28
CA LYS A 47 -4.30 1.51 -6.56
C LYS A 47 -4.88 1.50 -7.98
N LEU A 48 -5.18 2.66 -8.55
CA LEU A 48 -5.66 2.77 -9.94
C LEU A 48 -4.63 2.30 -10.97
N ASP A 49 -3.35 2.37 -10.64
CA ASP A 49 -2.25 1.98 -11.53
C ASP A 49 -1.97 0.47 -11.49
N ASN A 50 -2.55 -0.25 -10.51
CA ASN A 50 -2.32 -1.66 -10.25
C ASN A 50 -0.82 -2.07 -10.27
N PRO A 51 0.02 -1.48 -9.40
CA PRO A 51 1.45 -1.71 -9.41
C PRO A 51 1.77 -3.15 -9.00
N ALA A 52 2.76 -3.76 -9.66
CA ALA A 52 3.23 -5.12 -9.38
C ALA A 52 4.52 -5.14 -8.54
N THR A 53 5.14 -3.99 -8.32
CA THR A 53 6.39 -3.87 -7.54
C THR A 53 6.38 -2.67 -6.62
N SER A 54 7.19 -2.73 -5.55
CA SER A 54 7.37 -1.61 -4.62
C SER A 54 7.96 -0.38 -5.32
N GLU A 55 8.86 -0.57 -6.29
CA GLU A 55 9.41 0.52 -7.10
C GLU A 55 8.33 1.28 -7.87
N GLN A 56 7.38 0.56 -8.47
CA GLN A 56 6.23 1.18 -9.15
C GLN A 56 5.34 1.94 -8.17
N VAL A 57 5.08 1.38 -6.99
CA VAL A 57 4.34 2.07 -5.92
C VAL A 57 5.04 3.37 -5.53
N VAL A 58 6.35 3.34 -5.30
CA VAL A 58 7.15 4.51 -4.91
C VAL A 58 7.13 5.57 -6.00
N ALA A 59 7.42 5.19 -7.25
CA ALA A 59 7.43 6.12 -8.37
C ALA A 59 6.07 6.82 -8.55
N LYS A 60 4.98 6.05 -8.46
CA LYS A 60 3.63 6.58 -8.56
C LYS A 60 3.28 7.49 -7.39
N ALA A 61 3.59 7.07 -6.16
CA ALA A 61 3.32 7.86 -4.96
C ALA A 61 4.06 9.21 -4.99
N GLN A 62 5.34 9.20 -5.38
CA GLN A 62 6.16 10.41 -5.51
C GLN A 62 5.61 11.35 -6.58
N MET A 63 5.22 10.83 -7.73
CA MET A 63 4.62 11.63 -8.80
C MET A 63 3.33 12.31 -8.31
N VAL A 64 2.45 11.56 -7.64
CA VAL A 64 1.19 12.10 -7.11
C VAL A 64 1.46 13.16 -6.04
N GLU A 65 2.41 12.92 -5.14
CA GLU A 65 2.81 13.88 -4.11
C GLU A 65 3.32 15.20 -4.72
N GLN A 66 4.14 15.11 -5.77
CA GLN A 66 4.63 16.29 -6.50
C GLN A 66 3.47 17.08 -7.15
N LEU A 67 2.55 16.39 -7.83
CA LEU A 67 1.39 17.04 -8.45
C LEU A 67 0.49 17.73 -7.42
N LEU A 68 0.29 17.10 -6.25
CA LEU A 68 -0.48 17.69 -5.16
C LEU A 68 0.22 18.94 -4.59
N ALA A 69 1.54 18.89 -4.43
CA ALA A 69 2.33 20.02 -3.97
C ALA A 69 2.30 21.19 -4.97
N GLU A 70 2.44 20.88 -6.27
CA GLU A 70 2.37 21.87 -7.35
C GLU A 70 1.00 22.54 -7.43
N ALA A 71 -0.08 21.75 -7.41
CA ALA A 71 -1.44 22.29 -7.40
C ALA A 71 -1.72 23.16 -6.17
N THR A 72 -1.12 22.83 -5.02
CA THR A 72 -1.23 23.65 -3.80
C THR A 72 -0.46 24.97 -3.95
N ALA A 73 0.74 24.93 -4.53
CA ALA A 73 1.52 26.13 -4.80
C ALA A 73 0.84 27.06 -5.83
N ASP A 74 0.27 26.51 -6.91
CA ASP A 74 -0.46 27.31 -7.91
C ASP A 74 -1.66 28.03 -7.30
N ARG A 75 -2.41 27.38 -6.40
CA ARG A 75 -3.50 28.02 -5.64
C ARG A 75 -3.03 29.17 -4.75
N LEU A 76 -1.86 29.04 -4.14
CA LEU A 76 -1.28 30.12 -3.34
C LEU A 76 -0.89 31.32 -4.21
N ILE A 77 -0.42 31.07 -5.43
CA ILE A 77 -0.04 32.13 -6.39
C ILE A 77 -1.27 32.75 -7.05
N ARG A 78 -2.32 31.96 -7.31
CA ARG A 78 -3.51 32.37 -8.07
C ARG A 78 -4.81 31.98 -7.35
N PRO A 79 -5.17 32.69 -6.26
CA PRO A 79 -6.30 32.30 -5.40
C PRO A 79 -7.68 32.37 -6.07
N SER A 80 -7.80 33.12 -7.17
CA SER A 80 -9.06 33.42 -7.85
C SER A 80 -9.46 32.43 -8.94
N LEU A 81 -8.66 31.39 -9.22
CA LEU A 81 -9.00 30.39 -10.23
C LEU A 81 -9.95 29.34 -9.62
N PRO A 82 -11.20 29.18 -10.10
CA PRO A 82 -12.10 28.17 -9.58
C PRO A 82 -11.53 26.78 -9.87
N THR A 83 -11.38 26.00 -8.80
CA THR A 83 -10.93 24.62 -8.88
C THR A 83 -12.07 23.80 -9.48
N HIS A 84 -11.87 23.20 -10.66
CA HIS A 84 -12.69 22.03 -11.00
C HIS A 84 -12.40 20.99 -9.93
N ALA A 85 -13.36 20.78 -9.01
CA ALA A 85 -13.29 19.69 -8.07
C ALA A 85 -13.25 18.41 -8.90
N ILE A 86 -12.06 17.82 -9.02
CA ILE A 86 -11.93 16.45 -9.51
C ILE A 86 -12.58 15.62 -8.42
N GLU A 87 -13.84 15.26 -8.64
CA GLU A 87 -14.58 14.33 -7.81
C GLU A 87 -13.76 13.05 -7.73
N SER A 88 -13.07 12.87 -6.59
CA SER A 88 -12.34 11.65 -6.32
C SER A 88 -13.38 10.54 -6.24
N SER A 89 -13.51 9.76 -7.31
CA SER A 89 -14.30 8.55 -7.31
C SER A 89 -13.87 7.74 -6.08
N HIS A 90 -14.84 7.54 -5.20
CA HIS A 90 -14.71 6.79 -3.97
C HIS A 90 -13.97 5.49 -4.24
N CYS A 91 -12.75 5.35 -3.71
CA CYS A 91 -12.02 4.09 -3.74
C CYS A 91 -12.86 3.07 -2.94
N PRO A 92 -13.47 2.04 -3.58
CA PRO A 92 -14.31 1.08 -2.86
C PRO A 92 -13.40 0.22 -1.98
N GLY A 93 -13.52 0.38 -0.66
CA GLY A 93 -12.68 -0.36 0.29
C GLY A 93 -12.77 0.09 1.75
N ALA A 94 -13.69 0.98 2.12
CA ALA A 94 -14.03 1.24 3.50
C ALA A 94 -15.45 0.71 3.75
N ASN A 95 -15.55 -0.55 4.20
CA ASN A 95 -16.79 -1.03 4.78
C ASN A 95 -17.11 -0.13 6.00
N PRO A 96 -18.26 0.55 6.05
CA PRO A 96 -18.73 1.07 7.33
C PRO A 96 -19.05 -0.13 8.21
N VAL A 97 -18.35 -0.24 9.34
CA VAL A 97 -18.81 -1.11 10.44
C VAL A 97 -20.15 -0.54 10.86
N VAL A 98 -21.23 -1.21 10.46
CA VAL A 98 -22.57 -0.95 10.99
C VAL A 98 -22.55 -1.57 12.39
N GLU A 99 -22.34 -0.74 13.41
CA GLU A 99 -22.65 -1.13 14.79
C GLU A 99 -24.17 -1.27 14.93
N PHE A 100 -24.60 -2.40 15.50
CA PHE A 100 -25.99 -2.71 15.86
C PHE A 100 -26.34 -2.13 17.23
#